data_AF-A0AA42E7U4-F1
#
_entry.id   AF-A0AA42E7U4-F1
#
_cell.length_a   1.000
_cell.length_b   1.000
_cell.length_c   1.000
_cell.angle_alpha   90.00
_cell.angle_beta   90.00
_cell.angle_gamma   90.00
#
_symmetry.space_group_name_H-M   'P 1'
#
loop_
_entity.id
_entity.type
_entity.pdbx_description
1 polymer ?
#
loop_
_entity_poly.entity_id
_entity_poly.type
_entity_poly.pdbx_seq_one_letter_code
_entity_poly.pdbx_strand_id
1 'polypeptide(L)'
;MRARLAGALALLLLVGGCGFFDMQPQKGDKGDPGPPGPAGPAGPAGPPGPAGRGIGWRFAEFTCQTAACSAACEPNERLINAFAVNPAGTVTFDDERTVIYTPPKRGPSGKLVLVCVVP
;
A
#
# COMPACT_ATOMS: atom_id res chain seq x y z
N MET A 1 75.30 -59.92 -63.81
CA MET A 1 74.89 -61.18 -63.15
C MET A 1 73.81 -60.85 -62.14
N ARG A 2 72.54 -61.09 -62.46
CA ARG A 2 71.70 -62.17 -61.91
C ARG A 2 71.56 -62.14 -60.38
N ALA A 3 70.41 -61.60 -59.95
CA ALA A 3 69.46 -62.10 -58.95
C ALA A 3 69.98 -62.65 -57.61
N ARG A 4 69.40 -62.21 -56.49
CA ARG A 4 68.36 -62.91 -55.67
C ARG A 4 67.74 -61.90 -54.69
N LEU A 5 66.43 -61.63 -54.78
CA LEU A 5 65.36 -62.13 -53.89
C LEU A 5 65.70 -61.96 -52.39
N ALA A 6 65.09 -61.02 -51.68
CA ALA A 6 63.72 -61.01 -51.14
C ALA A 6 63.69 -61.46 -49.67
N GLY A 7 62.91 -60.75 -48.83
CA GLY A 7 62.58 -61.12 -47.46
C GLY A 7 63.19 -60.14 -46.45
N ALA A 8 62.46 -59.13 -45.98
CA ALA A 8 61.47 -59.19 -44.90
C ALA A 8 62.12 -59.09 -43.51
N LEU A 9 61.39 -58.47 -42.56
CA LEU A 9 61.73 -58.16 -41.17
C LEU A 9 62.65 -56.93 -41.01
N ALA A 10 62.09 -55.72 -41.00
CA ALA A 10 61.37 -55.10 -39.88
C ALA A 10 62.22 -54.98 -38.62
N LEU A 11 62.20 -53.78 -38.04
CA LEU A 11 62.69 -53.40 -36.72
C LEU A 11 64.14 -52.89 -36.66
N LEU A 12 64.39 -51.63 -37.07
CA LEU A 12 65.34 -50.69 -36.44
C LEU A 12 65.43 -49.34 -37.19
N LEU A 13 64.29 -48.69 -37.42
CA LEU A 13 64.23 -47.25 -37.76
C LEU A 13 64.00 -46.44 -36.47
N LEU A 14 65.04 -46.31 -35.64
CA LEU A 14 65.08 -45.33 -34.54
C LEU A 14 65.85 -44.08 -35.01
N VAL A 15 65.40 -43.47 -36.10
CA VAL A 15 65.85 -42.15 -36.54
C VAL A 15 64.64 -41.22 -36.57
N GLY A 16 64.68 -40.19 -35.72
CA GLY A 16 63.95 -38.95 -35.91
C GLY A 16 62.43 -39.02 -35.77
N GLY A 17 61.92 -39.16 -34.54
CA GLY A 17 60.52 -38.91 -34.22
C GLY A 17 60.40 -37.67 -33.34
N CYS A 18 59.79 -36.65 -33.91
CA CYS A 18 59.39 -35.33 -33.41
C CYS A 18 59.42 -35.11 -31.89
N GLY A 19 59.88 -33.90 -31.52
CA GLY A 19 59.56 -33.31 -30.23
C GLY A 19 58.04 -33.22 -29.99
N PHE A 20 57.71 -32.57 -28.87
CA PHE A 20 56.37 -32.37 -28.33
C PHE A 20 55.90 -33.54 -27.46
N PHE A 21 56.44 -33.57 -26.24
CA PHE A 21 55.59 -33.79 -25.07
C PHE A 21 54.42 -32.81 -25.17
N ASP A 22 53.31 -33.21 -25.79
CA ASP A 22 51.99 -32.61 -25.57
C ASP A 22 51.50 -33.02 -24.16
N MET A 23 52.30 -32.72 -23.12
CA MET A 23 51.73 -32.40 -21.82
C MET A 23 51.28 -30.95 -21.95
N GLN A 24 50.19 -30.73 -22.70
CA GLN A 24 49.39 -29.55 -22.45
C GLN A 24 49.05 -29.61 -20.96
N PRO A 25 49.47 -28.64 -20.13
CA PRO A 25 48.90 -28.55 -18.80
C PRO A 25 47.41 -28.32 -19.03
N GLN A 26 46.58 -29.33 -18.72
CA GLN A 26 45.14 -29.13 -18.65
C GLN A 26 44.94 -28.02 -17.62
N LYS A 27 44.69 -26.81 -18.13
CA LYS A 27 44.34 -25.68 -17.29
C LYS A 27 43.08 -26.12 -16.56
N GLY A 28 43.20 -26.32 -15.25
CA GLY A 28 42.08 -26.75 -14.42
C GLY A 28 40.88 -25.86 -14.72
N ASP A 29 39.72 -26.50 -14.89
CA ASP A 29 38.49 -25.79 -15.25
C ASP A 29 38.26 -24.63 -14.29
N LYS A 30 37.75 -23.52 -14.85
CA LYS A 30 37.37 -22.37 -14.04
C LYS A 30 36.32 -22.83 -13.03
N GLY A 31 36.60 -22.65 -11.74
CA GLY A 31 35.64 -22.97 -10.69
C GLY A 31 34.31 -22.25 -10.90
N ASP A 32 33.23 -22.89 -10.45
CA ASP A 32 31.88 -22.37 -10.59
C ASP A 32 31.73 -20.98 -9.94
N PRO A 33 30.84 -20.12 -10.47
CA PRO A 33 30.50 -18.87 -9.80
C PRO A 33 30.03 -19.12 -8.36
N GLY A 34 30.47 -18.25 -7.44
CA GLY A 34 30.00 -18.30 -6.06
C GLY A 34 28.49 -18.05 -5.94
N PRO A 35 27.89 -18.42 -4.80
CA PRO A 35 26.47 -18.18 -4.57
C PRO A 35 26.14 -16.68 -4.57
N PRO A 36 24.88 -16.30 -4.90
CA PRO A 36 24.42 -14.93 -4.74
C PRO A 36 24.62 -14.42 -3.31
N GLY A 37 24.91 -13.12 -3.18
CA GLY A 37 25.01 -12.47 -1.88
C GLY A 37 23.65 -12.42 -1.15
N PRO A 38 23.66 -12.13 0.16
CA PRO A 38 22.43 -11.98 0.93
C PRO A 38 21.61 -10.79 0.43
N ALA A 39 20.30 -10.81 0.70
CA ALA A 39 19.43 -9.68 0.44
C ALA A 39 19.89 -8.44 1.23
N GLY A 40 19.74 -7.26 0.64
CA GLY A 40 20.03 -5.99 1.30
C GLY A 40 19.06 -5.70 2.45
N PRO A 41 19.40 -4.76 3.35
CA PRO A 41 18.50 -4.35 4.42
C PRO A 41 17.24 -3.67 3.88
N ALA A 42 16.19 -3.64 4.70
CA ALA A 42 14.99 -2.89 4.40
C ALA A 42 15.29 -1.38 4.24
N GLY A 43 14.57 -0.72 3.34
CA GLY A 43 14.65 0.73 3.17
C GLY A 43 14.10 1.51 4.38
N PRO A 44 14.38 2.81 4.47
CA PRO A 44 13.84 3.67 5.53
C PRO A 44 12.31 3.81 5.41
N ALA A 45 11.67 4.19 6.51
CA ALA A 45 10.25 4.55 6.49
C ALA A 45 10.01 5.77 5.59
N GLY A 46 8.83 5.81 4.95
CA GLY A 46 8.40 6.97 4.18
C GLY A 46 8.13 8.21 5.06
N PRO A 47 8.05 9.41 4.47
CA PRO A 47 7.73 10.63 5.21
C PRO A 47 6.30 10.59 5.77
N PRO A 48 6.01 11.36 6.84
CA PRO A 48 4.64 11.55 7.31
C PRO A 48 3.72 12.09 6.21
N GLY A 49 2.45 11.71 6.26
CA GLY A 49 1.42 12.26 5.37
C GLY A 49 1.15 13.75 5.62
N PRO A 50 0.48 14.44 4.68
CA PRO A 50 0.12 15.85 4.85
C PRO A 50 -0.84 16.05 6.03
N ALA A 51 -0.78 17.23 6.65
CA ALA A 51 -1.76 17.61 7.67
C ALA A 51 -3.18 17.63 7.07
N GLY A 52 -4.16 17.13 7.82
CA GLY A 52 -5.57 17.22 7.43
C GLY A 52 -6.02 18.68 7.36
N ARG A 53 -6.83 19.03 6.35
CA ARG A 53 -7.52 20.32 6.32
C ARG A 53 -8.60 20.30 7.40
N GLY A 54 -8.47 21.15 8.41
CA GLY A 54 -9.46 21.23 9.49
C GLY A 54 -10.79 21.77 8.94
N ILE A 55 -11.84 20.96 9.00
CA ILE A 55 -13.23 21.41 8.92
C ILE A 55 -13.70 21.68 10.35
N GLY A 56 -14.25 22.87 10.61
CA GLY A 56 -14.76 23.23 11.92
C GLY A 56 -16.11 22.56 12.17
N TRP A 57 -16.29 21.88 13.30
CA TRP A 57 -17.57 21.30 13.70
C TRP A 57 -18.15 22.09 14.86
N ARG A 58 -19.44 22.42 14.78
CA ARG A 58 -20.19 23.08 15.85
C ARG A 58 -21.39 22.25 16.25
N PHE A 59 -21.63 22.17 17.55
CA PHE A 59 -22.86 21.65 18.11
C PHE A 59 -23.74 22.82 18.53
N ALA A 60 -24.93 22.92 17.94
CA ALA A 60 -25.92 23.94 18.27
C ALA A 60 -27.06 23.31 19.07
N GLU A 61 -27.19 23.69 20.34
CA GLU A 61 -28.24 23.19 21.22
C GLU A 61 -29.46 24.12 21.21
N PHE A 62 -30.64 23.54 21.07
CA PHE A 62 -31.92 24.23 21.10
C PHE A 62 -32.87 23.55 22.07
N THR A 63 -33.71 24.34 22.72
CA THR A 63 -34.81 23.84 23.56
C THR A 63 -36.12 24.40 23.01
N CYS A 64 -37.04 23.53 22.65
CA CYS A 64 -38.34 23.94 22.11
C CYS A 64 -39.42 23.86 23.19
N GLN A 65 -40.20 24.93 23.34
CA GLN A 65 -41.20 25.06 24.41
C GLN A 65 -42.64 24.79 23.93
N THR A 66 -42.90 24.81 22.62
CA THR A 66 -44.24 24.62 22.02
C THR A 66 -44.25 23.52 20.96
N ALA A 67 -45.44 23.18 20.45
CA ALA A 67 -45.63 22.32 19.27
C ALA A 67 -44.68 22.72 18.13
N ALA A 68 -44.12 21.71 17.45
CA ALA A 68 -43.15 21.76 16.33
C ALA A 68 -42.37 23.09 16.13
N CYS A 69 -41.05 23.05 16.32
CA CYS A 69 -40.18 24.21 16.17
C CYS A 69 -39.17 24.03 15.04
N SER A 70 -38.80 25.13 14.38
CA SER A 70 -37.69 25.18 13.43
C SER A 70 -36.39 25.59 14.13
N ALA A 71 -35.29 24.91 13.83
CA ALA A 71 -33.94 25.26 14.26
C ALA A 71 -32.96 25.16 13.09
N ALA A 72 -31.94 26.01 13.06
CA ALA A 72 -31.00 26.06 11.94
C ALA A 72 -29.54 26.28 12.39
N CYS A 73 -28.59 25.76 11.62
CA CYS A 73 -27.16 26.10 11.71
C CYS A 73 -26.91 27.58 11.33
N GLU A 74 -25.71 28.13 11.54
CA GLU A 74 -25.41 29.53 11.18
C GLU A 74 -25.38 29.75 9.65
N PRO A 75 -25.58 30.99 9.14
CA PRO A 75 -25.69 31.25 7.70
C PRO A 75 -24.49 30.76 6.86
N ASN A 76 -23.32 30.65 7.47
CA ASN A 76 -22.06 30.18 6.88
C ASN A 76 -21.75 28.71 7.20
N GLU A 77 -22.70 27.96 7.74
CA GLU A 77 -22.53 26.56 8.10
C GLU A 77 -23.46 25.66 7.29
N ARG A 78 -23.07 24.39 7.15
CA ARG A 78 -23.92 23.33 6.57
C ARG A 78 -24.36 22.37 7.67
N LEU A 79 -25.62 21.94 7.63
CA LEU A 79 -26.15 20.93 8.53
C LEU A 79 -25.66 19.54 8.11
N ILE A 80 -25.03 18.82 9.03
CA ILE A 80 -24.57 17.44 8.81
C ILE A 80 -25.50 16.44 9.47
N ASN A 81 -25.97 16.73 10.69
CA ASN A 81 -26.88 15.85 11.41
C ASN A 81 -27.70 16.63 12.43
N ALA A 82 -28.81 16.07 12.88
CA ALA A 82 -29.59 16.59 13.99
C ALA A 82 -30.22 15.44 14.79
N PHE A 83 -30.21 15.57 16.12
CA PHE A 83 -30.79 14.58 17.02
C PHE A 83 -31.40 15.25 18.25
N ALA A 84 -32.38 14.58 18.87
CA ALA A 84 -32.99 15.04 20.10
C ALA A 84 -32.65 14.10 21.26
N VAL A 85 -32.24 14.68 22.38
CA VAL A 85 -31.94 13.94 23.61
C VAL A 85 -33.04 14.19 24.63
N ASN A 86 -33.65 13.10 25.09
CA ASN A 86 -34.50 12.99 26.29
C ASN A 86 -35.58 14.06 26.50
N PRO A 87 -36.85 13.80 26.12
CA PRO A 87 -37.32 12.65 25.36
C PRO A 87 -37.08 12.83 23.86
N ALA A 88 -36.91 11.69 23.18
CA ALA A 88 -36.80 11.67 21.74
C ALA A 88 -38.08 12.27 21.11
N GLY A 89 -37.89 13.14 20.12
CA GLY A 89 -38.97 13.61 19.24
C GLY A 89 -38.59 13.32 17.80
N THR A 90 -39.43 13.74 16.87
CA THR A 90 -39.17 13.57 15.44
C THR A 90 -38.39 14.77 14.93
N VAL A 91 -37.32 14.52 14.19
CA VAL A 91 -36.54 15.54 13.48
C VAL A 91 -36.75 15.32 11.98
N THR A 92 -37.21 16.35 11.29
CA THR A 92 -37.34 16.38 9.83
C THR A 92 -36.43 17.46 9.27
N PHE A 93 -35.67 17.13 8.22
CA PHE A 93 -34.79 18.07 7.54
C PHE A 93 -35.61 18.86 6.53
N ASP A 94 -35.64 20.19 6.69
CA ASP A 94 -36.42 21.10 5.83
C ASP A 94 -35.55 21.61 4.67
N ASP A 95 -34.30 22.00 4.98
CA ASP A 95 -33.30 22.44 4.00
C ASP A 95 -31.87 22.04 4.43
N GLU A 96 -30.84 22.52 3.72
CA GLU A 96 -29.41 22.20 4.00
C GLU A 96 -28.85 22.79 5.32
N ARG A 97 -29.65 23.57 6.04
CA ARG A 97 -29.28 24.29 7.26
C ARG A 97 -30.32 24.14 8.36
N THR A 98 -31.57 23.84 8.01
CA THR A 98 -32.76 23.94 8.87
C THR A 98 -33.41 22.58 9.09
N VAL A 99 -33.81 22.33 10.34
CA VAL A 99 -34.64 21.20 10.72
C VAL A 99 -35.91 21.66 11.40
N ILE A 100 -36.95 20.84 11.29
CA ILE A 100 -38.15 20.95 12.11
C ILE A 100 -38.12 19.82 13.14
N TYR A 101 -38.15 20.20 14.43
CA TYR A 101 -38.24 19.27 15.55
C TYR A 101 -39.65 19.27 16.12
N THR A 102 -40.24 18.08 16.19
CA THR A 102 -41.54 17.86 16.81
C THR A 102 -41.35 17.09 18.12
N PRO A 103 -41.58 17.73 19.29
CA PRO A 103 -41.50 17.06 20.58
C PRO A 103 -42.54 15.94 20.71
N PRO A 104 -42.29 14.91 21.55
CA PRO A 104 -43.27 13.86 21.80
C PRO A 104 -44.51 14.42 22.52
N LYS A 105 -45.67 13.81 22.26
CA LYS A 105 -46.97 14.24 22.86
C LYS A 105 -47.04 14.08 24.39
N ARG A 106 -46.17 13.24 24.97
CA ARG A 106 -46.06 13.03 26.42
C ARG A 106 -44.59 13.12 26.83
N GLY A 107 -44.35 13.76 27.96
CA GLY A 107 -43.02 13.99 28.50
C GLY A 107 -42.55 15.44 28.33
N PRO A 108 -41.42 15.80 28.95
CA PRO A 108 -40.83 17.13 28.78
C PRO A 108 -40.38 17.35 27.33
N SER A 109 -40.09 18.58 26.90
CA SER A 109 -39.41 18.77 25.62
C SER A 109 -37.92 18.43 25.76
N GLY A 110 -37.40 17.67 24.79
CA GLY A 110 -35.99 17.28 24.78
C GLY A 110 -35.09 18.41 24.30
N LYS A 111 -33.78 18.22 24.48
CA LYS A 111 -32.75 19.07 23.87
C LYS A 111 -32.53 18.63 22.43
N LEU A 112 -32.77 19.54 21.49
CA LEU A 112 -32.42 19.35 20.09
C LEU A 112 -30.97 19.77 19.89
N VAL A 113 -30.18 18.94 19.21
CA VAL A 113 -28.78 19.22 18.88
C VAL A 113 -28.61 19.14 17.38
N LEU A 114 -28.13 20.23 16.77
CA LEU A 114 -27.69 20.27 15.38
C LEU A 114 -26.18 20.13 15.34
N VAL A 115 -25.68 19.30 14.43
CA VAL A 115 -24.27 19.14 14.10
C VAL A 115 -24.03 19.91 12.81
N CYS A 116 -23.31 21.02 12.92
CA CYS A 116 -23.04 21.96 11.85
C CYS A 116 -21.56 21.89 11.48
N VAL A 117 -21.25 22.00 10.19
CA VAL A 117 -19.88 22.12 9.70
C VAL A 117 -19.65 23.52 9.12
N VAL A 118 -18.53 24.12 9.47
CA VAL A 118 -18.01 25.31 8.81
C VAL A 118 -17.23 24.82 7.57
N PRO A 119 -17.75 25.04 6.35
CA PRO A 119 -17.09 24.65 5.11
C PRO A 119 -15.79 25.42 4.86
#